data_AF-A0A1Q5S8X0-F1
#
_entry.id   AF-A0A1Q5S8X0-F1
#
_cell.length_a   1.000
_cell.length_b   1.000
_cell.length_c   1.000
_cell.angle_alpha   90.00
_cell.angle_beta   90.00
_cell.angle_gamma   90.00
#
_symmetry.space_group_name_H-M   'P 1'
#
loop_
_entity.id
_entity.type
_entity.pdbx_description
1 polymer ?
#
loop_
_entity_poly.entity_id
_entity_poly.type
_entity_poly.pdbx_seq_one_letter_code
_entity_poly.pdbx_strand_id
1 'polypeptide(L)'
;MAPHHLPFYLAPGSGTDTLMVVMGIFLVGTVLWVGTLYWKLHSLPERMAHKSQKLQFEFVAVLGLISLFTHMHIFWVAGLLLALIDIPDFGTPLRSIADSVERIAGAAPGGADGTNGAAQVASETEPPPGEKPGSAKEKERSHV
;
A
#
# COMPACT_ATOMS: atom_id res chain seq x y z
N MET A 1 -3.43 64.12 29.76
CA MET A 1 -4.46 63.29 29.10
C MET A 1 -3.72 62.27 28.25
N ALA A 2 -3.73 60.99 28.63
CA ALA A 2 -3.07 59.94 27.87
C ALA A 2 -3.91 59.60 26.62
N PRO A 3 -3.29 59.17 25.50
CA PRO A 3 -4.02 58.87 24.26
C PRO A 3 -5.12 57.82 24.48
N HIS A 4 -6.35 58.12 24.07
CA HIS A 4 -7.54 57.30 24.28
C HIS A 4 -7.69 56.10 23.31
N HIS A 5 -6.65 55.75 22.54
CA HIS A 5 -6.64 54.53 21.74
C HIS A 5 -5.24 53.90 21.80
N LEU A 6 -5.13 52.77 22.50
CA LEU A 6 -4.00 51.87 22.33
C LEU A 6 -4.30 51.01 21.09
N PRO A 7 -3.33 50.80 20.19
CA PRO A 7 -3.53 49.94 19.03
C PRO A 7 -3.86 48.52 19.47
N PHE A 8 -4.65 47.82 18.65
CA PHE A 8 -5.26 46.53 18.98
C PHE A 8 -4.26 45.41 19.34
N TYR A 9 -3.00 45.55 18.95
CA TYR A 9 -1.94 44.58 19.20
C TYR A 9 -1.20 44.77 20.53
N LEU A 10 -1.53 45.82 21.30
CA LEU A 10 -0.99 46.04 22.64
C LEU A 10 -2.01 45.64 23.71
N ALA A 11 -1.53 44.92 24.73
CA ALA A 11 -2.33 44.54 25.89
C ALA A 11 -2.75 45.79 26.70
N PRO A 12 -4.05 45.99 26.98
CA PRO A 12 -4.49 47.07 27.87
C PRO A 12 -4.17 46.74 29.33
N GLY A 13 -3.64 47.71 30.10
CA GLY A 13 -3.24 47.51 31.50
C GLY A 13 -4.38 47.23 32.49
N SER A 14 -5.64 47.31 32.04
CA SER A 14 -6.85 47.11 32.86
C SER A 14 -7.73 45.94 32.39
N GLY A 15 -7.27 45.12 31.42
CA GLY A 15 -8.11 44.11 30.79
C GLY A 15 -7.36 42.89 30.25
N THR A 16 -8.11 41.97 29.64
CA THR A 16 -7.58 40.73 29.07
C THR A 16 -6.89 41.00 27.73
N ASP A 17 -5.63 40.58 27.61
CA ASP A 17 -4.90 40.61 26.34
C ASP A 17 -5.50 39.61 25.34
N THR A 18 -6.22 40.14 24.34
CA THR A 18 -6.91 39.35 23.32
C THR A 18 -5.92 38.58 22.44
N LEU A 19 -4.75 39.15 22.13
CA LEU A 19 -3.75 38.44 21.33
C LEU A 19 -3.13 37.28 22.11
N MET A 20 -2.88 37.47 23.41
CA MET A 20 -2.42 36.38 24.27
C MET A 20 -3.41 35.23 24.30
N VAL A 21 -4.71 35.52 24.42
CA VAL A 21 -5.76 34.49 24.44
C VAL A 21 -5.85 33.77 23.09
N VAL A 22 -5.86 34.50 21.98
CA VAL A 22 -5.90 33.91 20.62
C VAL A 22 -4.67 33.04 20.37
N MET A 23 -3.48 33.51 20.74
CA MET A 23 -2.24 32.75 20.62
C MET A 23 -2.25 31.50 21.50
N GLY A 24 -2.81 31.60 22.71
CA GLY A 24 -2.99 30.45 23.60
C GLY A 24 -3.88 29.37 22.98
N ILE A 25 -5.04 29.76 22.43
CA ILE A 25 -5.95 28.83 21.73
C ILE A 25 -5.26 28.24 20.49
N PHE A 26 -4.56 29.06 19.71
CA PHE A 26 -3.82 28.62 18.54
C PHE A 26 -2.72 27.61 18.90
N LEU A 27 -1.96 27.87 19.97
CA LEU A 27 -0.92 26.96 20.47
C LEU A 27 -1.52 25.63 20.88
N VAL A 28 -2.60 25.64 21.68
CA VAL A 28 -3.31 24.43 22.10
C VAL A 28 -3.82 23.66 20.89
N GLY A 29 -4.47 24.33 19.94
CA GLY A 29 -4.95 23.72 18.70
C GLY A 29 -3.84 23.09 17.88
N THR A 30 -2.71 23.80 17.74
CA THR A 30 -1.54 23.31 17.00
C THR A 30 -0.92 22.09 17.69
N VAL A 31 -0.77 22.11 19.01
CA VAL A 31 -0.24 20.97 19.79
C VAL A 31 -1.14 19.75 19.64
N LEU A 32 -2.46 19.93 19.77
CA LEU A 32 -3.41 18.82 19.58
C LEU A 32 -3.37 18.28 18.15
N TRP A 33 -3.28 19.16 17.15
CA TRP A 33 -3.19 18.77 15.74
C TRP A 33 -1.89 18.01 15.42
N VAL A 34 -0.73 18.53 15.85
CA VAL A 34 0.56 17.86 15.68
C VAL A 34 0.58 16.55 16.48
N GLY A 35 0.02 16.52 17.68
CA GLY A 35 -0.07 15.31 18.51
C GLY A 35 -0.90 14.20 17.85
N THR A 36 -2.06 14.55 17.28
CA THR A 36 -2.87 13.57 16.53
C THR A 36 -2.18 13.12 15.25
N LEU A 37 -1.48 14.02 14.56
CA LEU A 37 -0.67 13.68 13.39
C LEU A 37 0.45 12.70 13.77
N TYR A 38 1.15 12.93 14.89
CA TYR A 38 2.21 12.05 15.40
C TYR A 38 1.69 10.64 15.69
N TRP A 39 0.57 10.51 16.40
CA TRP A 39 -0.05 9.19 16.63
C TRP A 39 -0.45 8.50 15.32
N LYS A 40 -0.97 9.26 14.35
CA LYS A 40 -1.30 8.72 13.03
C LYS A 40 -0.05 8.23 12.29
N LEU A 41 1.03 9.01 12.28
CA LEU A 41 2.31 8.64 11.68
C LEU A 41 2.94 7.43 12.36
N HIS A 42 2.74 7.26 13.67
CA HIS A 42 3.25 6.09 14.40
C HIS A 42 2.45 4.81 14.11
N SER A 43 1.14 4.94 13.86
CA SER A 43 0.27 3.81 13.46
C SER A 43 0.36 3.42 11.98
N LEU A 44 0.93 4.29 11.13
CA LEU A 44 1.12 3.99 9.71
C LEU A 44 2.05 2.80 9.45
N PRO A 45 3.24 2.71 10.10
CA PRO A 45 4.07 1.51 10.09
C PRO A 45 3.25 0.27 10.38
N GLU A 46 2.51 0.25 11.49
CA GLU A 46 1.72 -0.89 11.96
C GLU A 46 0.70 -1.38 10.91
N ARG A 47 -0.05 -0.47 10.26
CA ARG A 47 -1.06 -0.82 9.25
C ARG A 47 -0.48 -1.42 7.96
N MET A 48 0.75 -1.08 7.60
CA MET A 48 1.38 -1.59 6.39
C MET A 48 1.91 -3.02 6.55
N ALA A 49 2.02 -3.52 7.79
CA ALA A 49 2.47 -4.89 8.07
C ALA A 49 1.53 -5.96 7.48
N HIS A 50 0.28 -5.57 7.18
CA HIS A 50 -0.73 -6.48 6.63
C HIS A 50 -0.95 -6.35 5.12
N LYS A 51 -0.34 -5.37 4.43
CA LYS A 51 -0.61 -5.11 2.99
C LYS A 51 0.60 -4.97 2.06
N SER A 52 1.83 -4.81 2.55
CA SER A 52 2.97 -4.50 1.67
C SER A 52 4.14 -5.47 1.80
N GLN A 53 4.92 -5.49 0.73
CA GLN A 53 6.09 -6.30 0.46
C GLN A 53 7.10 -6.39 1.62
N LYS A 54 7.59 -7.60 1.91
CA LYS A 54 8.63 -7.87 2.93
C LYS A 54 9.83 -6.90 2.87
N LEU A 55 10.25 -6.48 1.68
CA LEU A 55 11.44 -5.64 1.49
C LEU A 55 11.22 -4.16 1.89
N GLN A 56 10.07 -3.55 1.56
CA GLN A 56 9.81 -2.14 1.90
C GLN A 56 9.81 -1.94 3.42
N PHE A 57 9.26 -2.91 4.14
CA PHE A 57 9.21 -2.89 5.60
C PHE A 57 10.59 -3.02 6.26
N GLU A 58 11.45 -3.86 5.69
CA GLU A 58 12.81 -4.06 6.17
C GLU A 58 13.64 -2.78 6.03
N PHE A 59 13.56 -2.10 4.88
CA PHE A 59 14.24 -0.81 4.69
C PHE A 59 13.74 0.27 5.65
N VAL A 60 12.42 0.40 5.82
CA VAL A 60 11.82 1.37 6.75
C VAL A 60 12.25 1.09 8.19
N ALA A 61 12.28 -0.18 8.61
CA ALA A 61 12.71 -0.59 9.94
C ALA A 61 14.20 -0.30 10.19
N VAL A 62 15.07 -0.61 9.23
CA VAL A 62 16.52 -0.34 9.32
C VAL A 62 16.79 1.16 9.38
N LEU A 63 16.12 1.98 8.55
CA LEU A 63 16.25 3.45 8.61
C LEU A 63 15.79 4.01 9.96
N GLY A 64 14.71 3.48 10.53
CA GLY A 64 14.24 3.85 11.87
C GLY A 64 15.24 3.49 12.98
N LEU A 65 15.83 2.29 12.91
CA LEU A 65 16.86 1.84 13.86
C LEU A 65 18.11 2.72 13.80
N ILE A 66 18.57 3.05 12.59
CA ILE A 66 19.69 3.98 12.38
C ILE A 66 19.35 5.37 12.93
N SER A 67 18.13 5.86 12.65
CA SER A 67 17.69 7.15 13.18
C SER A 67 17.72 7.21 14.70
N LEU A 68 17.36 6.12 15.38
CA LEU A 68 17.34 6.04 16.84
C LEU A 68 18.74 5.95 17.43
N PHE A 69 19.62 5.16 16.78
CA PHE A 69 21.00 5.04 17.21
C PHE A 69 21.78 6.35 17.05
N THR A 70 21.64 7.01 15.89
CA THR A 70 22.36 8.25 15.57
C THR A 70 21.65 9.50 16.11
N HIS A 71 20.41 9.40 16.60
CA HIS A 71 19.56 10.54 16.98
C HIS A 71 19.32 11.55 15.84
N MET A 72 19.51 11.12 14.59
CA MET A 72 19.42 12.01 13.43
C MET A 72 18.06 11.85 12.76
N HIS A 73 17.16 12.80 13.03
CA HIS A 73 15.76 12.75 12.60
C HIS A 73 15.56 12.65 11.08
N ILE A 74 16.57 12.99 10.28
CA ILE A 74 16.48 12.90 8.82
C ILE A 74 16.24 11.46 8.34
N PHE A 75 16.81 10.47 9.03
CA PHE A 75 16.61 9.06 8.68
C PHE A 75 15.20 8.58 9.02
N TRP A 76 14.64 9.06 10.13
CA TRP A 76 13.25 8.81 10.49
C TRP A 76 12.30 9.45 9.46
N VAL A 77 12.52 10.72 9.11
CA VAL A 77 11.71 11.42 8.09
C VAL A 77 11.81 10.71 6.74
N ALA A 78 13.02 10.32 6.32
CA ALA A 78 13.23 9.58 5.07
C ALA A 78 12.51 8.23 5.07
N GLY A 79 12.57 7.48 6.18
CA GLY A 79 11.84 6.22 6.34
C GLY A 79 10.32 6.40 6.25
N LEU A 80 9.77 7.47 6.84
CA LEU A 80 8.35 7.80 6.72
C LEU A 80 7.96 8.26 5.30
N LEU A 81 8.80 9.04 4.63
CA LEU A 81 8.57 9.43 3.24
C LEU A 81 8.54 8.20 2.33
N LEU A 82 9.51 7.30 2.52
CA LEU A 82 9.63 6.04 1.78
C LEU A 82 8.44 5.11 2.03
N ALA A 83 7.90 5.13 3.25
CA ALA A 83 6.70 4.38 3.62
C ALA A 83 5.42 4.96 2.99
N LEU A 84 5.38 6.25 2.67
CA LEU A 84 4.22 6.90 2.05
C LEU A 84 4.18 6.68 0.52
N ILE A 85 5.31 6.35 -0.09
CA ILE A 85 5.43 6.00 -1.51
C ILE A 85 5.41 4.48 -1.65
N ASP A 86 4.39 3.95 -2.32
CA ASP A 86 4.34 2.53 -2.65
C ASP A 86 5.40 2.21 -3.72
N ILE A 87 6.47 1.55 -3.30
CA ILE A 87 7.48 1.02 -4.23
C ILE A 87 6.93 -0.28 -4.82
N PRO A 88 6.89 -0.45 -6.16
CA PRO A 88 6.31 -1.62 -6.77
C PRO A 88 7.15 -2.88 -6.51
N ASP A 89 6.49 -4.04 -6.56
CA ASP A 89 7.11 -5.35 -6.39
C ASP A 89 8.11 -5.67 -7.50
N PHE A 90 9.40 -5.44 -7.21
CA PHE A 90 10.49 -5.80 -8.09
C PHE A 90 10.97 -7.25 -7.92
N GLY A 91 10.56 -7.94 -6.85
CA GLY A 91 10.95 -9.32 -6.58
C GLY A 91 10.19 -10.33 -7.45
N THR A 92 8.89 -10.13 -7.62
CA THR A 92 8.05 -11.00 -8.45
C THR A 92 8.51 -11.07 -9.92
N PRO A 93 8.81 -9.94 -10.60
CA PRO A 93 9.41 -9.96 -11.94
C PRO A 93 10.77 -10.66 -11.98
N LEU A 94 11.68 -10.38 -11.03
CA LEU A 94 12.99 -11.02 -10.99
C LEU A 94 12.90 -12.54 -10.81
N ARG A 95 11.97 -13.00 -9.97
CA ARG A 95 11.72 -14.43 -9.78
C ARG A 95 11.15 -15.09 -11.03
N SER A 96 10.26 -14.40 -11.74
CA SER A 96 9.74 -14.89 -13.03
C SER A 96 10.84 -15.02 -14.10
N ILE A 97 11.84 -14.14 -14.09
CA ILE A 97 13.00 -14.21 -14.99
C ILE A 97 13.88 -15.41 -14.61
N ALA A 98 14.14 -15.62 -13.31
CA ALA A 98 14.90 -16.78 -12.84
C ALA A 98 14.22 -18.11 -13.25
N ASP A 99 12.91 -18.24 -13.03
CA ASP A 99 12.14 -19.42 -13.44
C ASP A 99 12.15 -19.60 -14.97
N SER A 100 12.04 -18.51 -15.72
CA SER A 100 12.09 -18.56 -17.19
C SER A 100 13.49 -18.99 -17.69
N VAL A 101 14.56 -18.50 -17.06
CA VAL A 101 15.94 -18.90 -17.37
C VAL A 101 16.20 -20.35 -16.99
N GLU A 102 15.71 -20.82 -15.84
CA GLU A 102 15.80 -22.23 -15.44
C GLU A 102 15.13 -23.16 -16.45
N ARG A 103 13.94 -22.77 -16.95
CA ARG A 103 13.25 -23.53 -18.02
C ARG A 103 14.02 -23.52 -19.33
N ILE A 104 14.66 -22.40 -19.72
CA ILE A 104 15.48 -22.32 -20.94
C ILE A 104 16.77 -23.12 -20.79
N ALA A 105 17.40 -23.09 -19.61
CA ALA A 105 18.60 -23.86 -19.29
C ALA A 105 18.31 -25.37 -19.23
N GLY A 106 17.15 -25.76 -18.67
CA GLY A 106 16.67 -27.14 -18.66
C GLY A 106 16.15 -27.65 -20.00
N ALA A 107 15.81 -26.74 -20.93
CA ALA A 107 15.41 -27.08 -22.31
C ALA A 107 16.59 -27.15 -23.29
N ALA A 108 17.82 -26.92 -22.84
CA ALA A 108 19.00 -27.15 -23.66
C ALA A 108 19.12 -28.66 -23.98
N PRO A 109 19.25 -29.06 -25.26
CA PRO A 109 19.19 -30.46 -25.66
C PRO A 109 20.48 -31.18 -25.25
N GLY A 110 20.47 -31.80 -24.06
CA GLY A 110 21.65 -32.48 -23.54
C GLY A 110 21.46 -33.19 -22.20
N GLY A 111 20.26 -33.70 -21.91
CA GLY A 111 20.03 -34.47 -20.69
C GLY A 111 18.62 -35.01 -20.64
N ALA A 112 18.43 -36.20 -21.21
CA ALA A 112 17.25 -37.00 -20.95
C ALA A 112 17.24 -37.39 -19.47
N ASP A 113 16.25 -36.93 -18.71
CA ASP A 113 15.59 -37.80 -17.75
C ASP A 113 14.12 -37.42 -17.66
N GLY A 114 13.27 -38.30 -18.20
CA GLY A 114 11.83 -38.16 -18.12
C GLY A 114 11.37 -38.58 -16.75
N THR A 115 10.46 -37.80 -16.16
CA THR A 115 9.24 -38.35 -15.57
C THR A 115 8.26 -37.22 -15.23
N ASN A 116 7.02 -37.43 -15.69
CA ASN A 116 5.75 -36.82 -15.28
C ASN A 116 5.23 -35.63 -16.11
N GLY A 117 4.28 -35.96 -16.99
CA GLY A 117 3.34 -34.97 -17.53
C GLY A 117 2.62 -35.32 -18.83
N ALA A 118 2.65 -36.55 -19.33
CA ALA A 118 1.84 -36.95 -20.50
C ALA A 118 1.18 -38.31 -20.26
N ALA A 119 0.03 -38.30 -19.60
CA ALA A 119 -0.93 -39.40 -19.65
C ALA A 119 -2.35 -38.83 -19.72
N GLN A 120 -2.72 -38.36 -20.91
CA GLN A 120 -4.11 -38.43 -21.38
C GLN A 120 -4.11 -38.36 -22.92
N VAL A 121 -3.92 -39.53 -23.52
CA VAL A 121 -4.38 -39.86 -24.89
C VAL A 121 -5.20 -41.13 -24.66
N ALA A 122 -6.52 -41.01 -24.56
CA ALA A 122 -7.44 -41.20 -25.68
C ALA A 122 -7.26 -42.57 -26.37
N SER A 123 -8.12 -43.52 -26.02
CA SER A 123 -8.65 -44.54 -26.95
C SER A 123 -9.83 -45.26 -26.30
N GLU A 124 -11.04 -44.92 -26.75
CA GLU A 124 -12.05 -45.94 -27.02
C GLU A 124 -12.91 -45.47 -28.22
N THR A 125 -12.50 -45.97 -29.39
CA THR A 125 -13.28 -46.51 -30.53
C THR A 125 -14.52 -45.77 -31.10
N GLU A 126 -14.50 -45.63 -32.42
CA GLU A 126 -15.42 -44.98 -33.38
C GLU A 126 -16.69 -45.83 -33.77
N PRO A 127 -17.59 -45.44 -34.71
CA PRO A 127 -19.03 -45.05 -34.59
C PRO A 127 -19.99 -46.00 -35.40
N PRO A 128 -21.15 -45.62 -36.07
CA PRO A 128 -22.21 -44.57 -35.98
C PRO A 128 -23.66 -45.25 -35.98
N PRO A 129 -24.80 -44.75 -36.54
CA PRO A 129 -25.27 -43.41 -37.00
C PRO A 129 -26.70 -43.00 -36.54
N GLY A 130 -27.09 -41.72 -36.69
CA GLY A 130 -28.52 -41.36 -36.64
C GLY A 130 -28.86 -39.87 -36.51
N GLU A 131 -29.11 -39.23 -37.65
CA GLU A 131 -30.00 -38.08 -37.89
C GLU A 131 -29.86 -36.73 -37.13
N LYS A 132 -29.61 -35.72 -37.98
CA LYS A 132 -29.84 -34.27 -37.85
C LYS A 132 -31.33 -33.91 -37.52
N PRO A 133 -31.75 -32.63 -37.57
CA PRO A 133 -31.41 -31.48 -36.73
C PRO A 133 -32.66 -30.68 -36.28
N GLY A 134 -32.53 -29.83 -35.26
CA GLY A 134 -33.31 -28.58 -35.16
C GLY A 134 -34.71 -28.65 -34.51
N SER A 135 -34.91 -27.80 -33.51
CA SER A 135 -36.15 -27.03 -33.39
C SER A 135 -35.89 -25.80 -32.52
N ALA A 136 -35.98 -24.64 -33.17
CA ALA A 136 -36.26 -23.39 -32.49
C ALA A 136 -37.78 -23.29 -32.26
N LYS A 137 -38.16 -22.54 -31.20
CA LYS A 137 -39.43 -21.81 -31.01
C LYS A 137 -40.52 -22.49 -30.17
N GLU A 138 -40.70 -22.03 -28.93
CA GLU A 138 -42.02 -21.75 -28.30
C GLU A 138 -41.77 -21.04 -26.94
N LYS A 139 -41.99 -19.73 -26.78
CA LYS A 139 -43.26 -19.02 -26.51
C LYS A 139 -43.91 -19.44 -25.18
N GLU A 140 -43.62 -18.71 -24.10
CA GLU A 140 -44.56 -18.61 -22.98
C GLU A 140 -44.63 -17.18 -22.45
N ARG A 141 -45.65 -16.46 -22.94
CA ARG A 141 -46.31 -15.36 -22.23
C ARG A 141 -47.49 -15.99 -21.48
N SER A 142 -47.73 -15.47 -20.27
CA SER A 142 -49.06 -15.23 -19.67
C SER A 142 -49.62 -16.26 -18.68
N HIS A 143 -49.75 -15.80 -17.42
CA HIS A 143 -50.70 -16.08 -16.32
C HIS A 143 -49.88 -16.15 -15.02
N VAL A 144 -50.06 -15.33 -13.98
CA VAL A 144 -51.21 -14.63 -13.39
C VAL A 144 -50.71 -13.35 -12.72
#